data_AF-A0A9E5TDM4-F1
#
_entry.id   AF-A0A9E5TDM4-F1
#
_cell.length_a   1.000
_cell.length_b   1.000
_cell.length_c   1.000
_cell.angle_alpha   90.00
_cell.angle_beta   90.00
_cell.angle_gamma   90.00
#
_symmetry.space_group_name_H-M   'P 1'
#
loop_
_entity.id
_entity.type
_entity.pdbx_description
1 polymer ?
#
loop_
_entity_poly.entity_id
_entity_poly.type
_entity_poly.pdbx_seq_one_letter_code
_entity_poly.pdbx_strand_id
1 'polypeptide(L)' 'GREKFCFGKTPSLADICLVPQLANARRFGCDLSRYPTLVEIETHCLTLPAFAKAAPEKQPDAE' A
#
# COMPACT_ATOMS: atom_id res chain seq x y z
N GLY A 1 -19.66 7.06 -5.07
CA GLY A 1 -18.47 7.33 -4.23
C GLY A 1 -17.35 6.43 -4.72
N ARG A 2 -16.11 6.91 -4.72
CA ARG A 2 -14.96 6.12 -5.17
C ARG A 2 -14.78 4.88 -4.27
N GLU A 3 -14.37 3.77 -4.87
CA GLU A 3 -14.05 2.53 -4.17
C GLU A 3 -12.75 2.68 -3.35
N LYS A 4 -12.64 1.96 -2.21
CA LYS A 4 -11.53 2.14 -1.25
C LYS A 4 -10.27 1.32 -1.55
N PHE A 5 -10.34 0.45 -2.55
CA PHE A 5 -9.27 -0.44 -3.01
C PHE A 5 -9.03 -0.23 -4.51
N CYS A 6 -7.97 -0.83 -5.06
CA CYS A 6 -7.71 -0.85 -6.50
C CYS A 6 -8.93 -1.32 -7.29
N PHE A 7 -9.65 -2.32 -6.77
CA PHE A 7 -10.87 -2.85 -7.37
C PHE A 7 -11.94 -3.14 -6.31
N GLY A 8 -13.06 -2.44 -6.40
CA GLY A 8 -14.24 -2.70 -5.56
C GLY A 8 -14.01 -2.47 -4.06
N LYS A 9 -14.70 -3.28 -3.24
CA LYS A 9 -14.89 -3.03 -1.80
C LYS A 9 -14.03 -3.88 -0.88
N THR A 10 -13.17 -4.73 -1.43
CA THR A 10 -12.29 -5.62 -0.67
C THR A 10 -10.88 -5.60 -1.26
N PRO A 11 -9.82 -5.80 -0.44
CA PRO A 11 -8.46 -5.90 -0.96
C PRO A 11 -8.35 -6.99 -2.03
N SER A 12 -7.56 -6.73 -3.05
CA SER A 12 -7.26 -7.63 -4.15
C SER A 12 -5.75 -7.84 -4.27
N LEU A 13 -5.33 -8.71 -5.19
CA LEU A 13 -3.91 -8.87 -5.51
C LEU A 13 -3.26 -7.54 -5.95
N ALA A 14 -4.03 -6.64 -6.57
CA ALA A 14 -3.52 -5.34 -6.98
C ALA A 14 -3.12 -4.48 -5.77
N ASP A 15 -3.89 -4.50 -4.68
CA ASP A 15 -3.57 -3.76 -3.45
C ASP A 15 -2.34 -4.37 -2.76
N ILE A 16 -2.24 -5.70 -2.76
CA ILE A 16 -1.08 -6.44 -2.22
C ILE A 16 0.21 -6.03 -2.95
N CYS A 17 0.16 -5.83 -4.27
CA CYS A 17 1.31 -5.37 -5.04
C CYS A 17 1.52 -3.85 -4.95
N LEU A 18 0.45 -3.07 -4.83
CA LEU A 18 0.51 -1.60 -4.84
C LEU A 18 1.24 -1.06 -3.60
N VAL A 19 0.90 -1.53 -2.40
CA VAL A 19 1.46 -1.03 -1.14
C VAL A 19 3.00 -1.13 -1.10
N PRO A 20 3.63 -2.29 -1.34
CA PRO A 20 5.10 -2.38 -1.39
C PRO A 20 5.70 -1.60 -2.57
N GLN A 21 4.98 -1.48 -3.70
CA GLN A 21 5.45 -0.69 -4.85
C GLN A 21 5.57 0.80 -4.50
N LEU A 22 4.60 1.37 -3.77
CA LEU A 22 4.62 2.76 -3.33
C LEU A 22 5.62 2.99 -2.19
N ALA A 23 5.80 2.03 -1.28
CA ALA A 23 6.87 2.07 -0.28
C ALA A 23 8.25 2.12 -0.96
N ASN A 24 8.50 1.27 -1.97
CA ASN A 24 9.72 1.29 -2.77
C ASN A 24 9.87 2.61 -3.55
N ALA A 25 8.79 3.12 -4.14
CA ALA A 25 8.81 4.40 -4.85
C ALA A 25 9.29 5.53 -3.93
N ARG A 26 8.81 5.60 -2.67
CA ARG A 26 9.31 6.56 -1.67
C ARG A 26 10.78 6.33 -1.32
N ARG A 27 11.19 5.07 -1.11
CA ARG A 27 12.58 4.70 -0.82
C ARG A 27 13.55 5.13 -1.92
N PHE A 28 13.12 5.15 -3.17
CA PHE A 28 13.92 5.58 -4.33
C PHE A 28 13.69 7.04 -4.75
N GLY A 29 12.98 7.84 -3.93
CA GLY A 29 12.80 9.28 -4.19
C GLY A 29 11.83 9.62 -5.33
N CYS A 30 10.90 8.72 -5.67
CA CYS A 30 9.87 8.99 -6.66
C CYS A 30 8.82 9.98 -6.11
N ASP A 31 8.48 11.00 -6.90
CA ASP A 31 7.41 11.94 -6.58
C ASP A 31 6.02 11.30 -6.82
N LEU A 32 5.32 11.01 -5.72
CA LEU A 32 3.98 10.40 -5.74
C LEU A 32 2.85 11.43 -5.79
N SER A 33 3.13 12.73 -5.78
CA SER A 33 2.10 13.80 -5.80
C SER A 33 1.19 13.73 -7.03
N ARG A 34 1.70 13.16 -8.13
CA ARG A 34 0.96 12.95 -9.38
C ARG A 34 -0.02 11.78 -9.35
N TYR A 35 0.00 10.96 -8.30
CA TYR A 35 -0.80 9.73 -8.17
C TYR A 35 -1.70 9.72 -6.92
N PRO A 36 -2.54 10.76 -6.69
CA PRO A 36 -3.28 10.92 -5.43
C PRO A 36 -4.24 9.77 -5.14
N THR A 37 -4.84 9.16 -6.17
CA THR A 37 -5.71 7.99 -6.01
C THR A 37 -4.95 6.78 -5.46
N LEU A 38 -3.72 6.53 -5.93
CA LEU A 38 -2.92 5.40 -5.45
C LEU A 38 -2.48 5.63 -3.99
N VAL A 39 -2.13 6.87 -3.65
CA VAL A 39 -1.79 7.25 -2.28
C VAL A 39 -2.99 7.11 -1.33
N GLU A 40 -4.19 7.48 -1.79
CA GLU A 40 -5.43 7.30 -1.01
C GLU A 40 -5.73 5.82 -0.75
N ILE A 41 -5.62 4.96 -1.78
CA ILE A 41 -5.81 3.51 -1.66
C ILE A 41 -4.79 2.89 -0.70
N GLU A 42 -3.51 3.24 -0.84
CA GLU A 42 -2.46 2.74 0.06
C GLU A 42 -2.71 3.18 1.50
N THR A 43 -3.06 4.45 1.71
CA THR A 43 -3.40 4.97 3.04
C THR A 43 -4.54 4.16 3.65
N HIS A 44 -5.56 3.81 2.85
CA HIS A 44 -6.62 2.93 3.32
C HIS A 44 -6.12 1.52 3.63
N CYS A 45 -5.34 0.90 2.75
CA CYS A 45 -4.80 -0.45 2.94
C CYS A 45 -3.94 -0.55 4.21
N LEU A 46 -3.14 0.46 4.51
CA LEU A 46 -2.29 0.55 5.71
C LEU A 46 -3.10 0.64 7.02
N THR A 47 -4.40 0.95 6.98
CA THR A 47 -5.28 0.87 8.15
C THR A 47 -5.67 -0.57 8.51
N LEU A 48 -5.47 -1.52 7.60
CA LEU A 48 -5.87 -2.91 7.81
C LEU A 48 -4.76 -3.69 8.54
N PRO A 49 -5.11 -4.50 9.58
CA PRO A 49 -4.12 -5.26 10.33
C PRO A 49 -3.26 -6.22 9.48
N ALA A 50 -3.79 -6.72 8.37
CA ALA A 50 -3.06 -7.61 7.47
C ALA A 50 -1.83 -6.94 6.84
N PHE A 51 -2.00 -5.72 6.29
CA PHE A 51 -0.89 -4.95 5.73
C PHE A 51 0.08 -4.51 6.81
N ALA A 52 -0.41 -4.07 7.96
CA ALA A 52 0.44 -3.65 9.08
C ALA A 52 1.30 -4.79 9.67
N LYS A 53 0.84 -6.05 9.57
CA LYS A 53 1.61 -7.25 9.98
C LYS A 53 2.61 -7.70 8.92
N ALA A 54 2.36 -7.38 7.65
CA ALA A 54 3.25 -7.69 6.53
C ALA A 54 4.36 -6.64 6.32
N ALA A 55 4.44 -5.62 7.18
CA ALA A 55 5.50 -4.63 7.13
C ALA A 55 6.89 -5.31 7.27
N PRO A 56 7.90 -4.90 6.48
CA PRO A 56 9.22 -5.52 6.48
C PRO A 56 9.84 -5.61 7.88
N GLU A 57 9.66 -4.59 8.73
CA GLU A 57 10.24 -4.51 10.08
C GLU A 57 9.59 -5.48 11.08
N LYS A 58 8.52 -6.17 10.69
CA LYS A 58 7.80 -7.14 11.52
C LYS A 58 7.97 -8.58 11.06
N GLN A 59 8.80 -8.82 10.05
CA GLN A 59 9.06 -10.17 9.57
C GLN A 59 10.12 -10.86 10.44
N PRO A 60 10.09 -12.20 10.58
CA PRO A 60 11.07 -12.93 11.42
C PRO A 60 12.53 -12.77 10.99
N ASP A 61 12.75 -12.37 9.74
CA ASP A 61 14.04 -12.11 9.10
C ASP A 61 14.41 -10.62 9.05
N ALA A 62 13.65 -9.75 9.74
CA ALA A 62 14.04 -8.36 9.94
C ALA A 62 15.26 -8.30 10.89
N GLU A 63 16.32 -7.60 10.46
CA GLU A 63 17.56 -7.35 11.25
C GLU A 63 17.33 -6.44 12.46
#